data_AF-A0A935J9R2-F1
#
_entry.id   AF-A0A935J9R2-F1
#
_cell.length_a   1.000
_cell.length_b   1.000
_cell.length_c   1.000
_cell.angle_alpha   90.00
_cell.angle_beta   90.00
_cell.angle_gamma   90.00
#
_symmetry.space_group_name_H-M   'P 1'
#
loop_
_entity.id
_entity.type
_entity.pdbx_description
1 polymer ?
#
loop_
_entity_poly.entity_id
_entity_poly.type
_entity_poly.pdbx_seq_one_letter_code
_entity_poly.pdbx_strand_id
1 'polypeptide(L)'
;MAVQSDGKIVLAGYHFNGSTNSIALTRFNIDGSLDNTFDGDGNLSTLIGTASEGNAVAIQPDGKIVFAGSSYDNSGSGDDLFLLVRYNTNGSLDNTFDTDGIVTTAFSGSNGDIANALLIQTDGKIILAGSHHNGSTQDFAIARYNSNGSLDNSFDTDGKLATAIGLR
;
A
#
# COMPACT_ATOMS: atom_id res chain seq x y z
N MET A 1 2.09 1.86 -11.32
CA MET A 1 3.19 2.72 -11.81
C MET A 1 2.88 4.17 -11.44
N ALA A 2 3.90 4.94 -11.09
CA ALA A 2 3.80 6.38 -10.90
C ALA A 2 5.05 7.10 -11.46
N VAL A 3 4.93 8.41 -11.68
CA VAL A 3 6.03 9.25 -12.19
C VAL A 3 6.34 10.32 -11.14
N GLN A 4 7.61 10.45 -10.76
CA GLN A 4 8.10 11.47 -9.85
C GLN A 4 8.25 12.82 -10.59
N SER A 5 8.32 13.93 -9.84
CA SER A 5 8.40 15.29 -10.42
C SER A 5 9.67 15.54 -11.25
N ASP A 6 10.73 14.75 -11.02
CA ASP A 6 11.98 14.77 -11.79
C ASP A 6 11.93 13.90 -13.06
N GLY A 7 10.77 13.28 -13.35
CA GLY A 7 10.56 12.43 -14.51
C GLY A 7 10.97 10.96 -14.31
N LYS A 8 11.49 10.59 -13.14
CA LYS A 8 11.77 9.18 -12.83
C LYS A 8 10.48 8.38 -12.68
N ILE A 9 10.54 7.11 -13.04
CA ILE A 9 9.36 6.23 -13.10
C ILE A 9 9.50 5.17 -12.00
N VAL A 10 8.47 5.01 -11.17
CA VAL A 10 8.39 3.96 -10.15
C VAL A 10 7.35 2.92 -10.56
N LEU A 11 7.79 1.67 -10.69
CA LEU A 11 6.91 0.51 -10.85
C LEU A 11 6.72 -0.16 -9.49
N ALA A 12 5.52 -0.72 -9.29
CA ALA A 12 5.18 -1.50 -8.11
C ALA A 12 4.64 -2.86 -8.55
N GLY A 13 4.96 -3.87 -7.76
CA GLY A 13 4.49 -5.24 -7.93
C GLY A 13 4.95 -6.08 -6.74
N TYR A 14 5.26 -7.34 -6.99
CA TYR A 14 5.80 -8.25 -5.99
C TYR A 14 7.05 -8.97 -6.51
N HIS A 15 7.91 -9.38 -5.57
CA HIS A 15 9.06 -10.24 -5.81
C HIS A 15 8.80 -11.60 -5.17
N PHE A 16 8.85 -12.66 -5.97
CA PHE A 16 8.71 -14.03 -5.50
C PHE A 16 10.08 -14.68 -5.37
N ASN A 17 10.45 -15.06 -4.14
CA ASN A 17 11.76 -15.66 -3.85
C ASN A 17 11.78 -17.21 -3.96
N GLY A 18 10.71 -17.82 -4.47
CA GLY A 18 10.53 -19.28 -4.50
C GLY A 18 9.70 -19.82 -3.33
N SER A 19 9.39 -19.00 -2.33
CA SER A 19 8.60 -19.38 -1.15
C SER A 19 7.53 -18.35 -0.81
N THR A 20 7.88 -17.07 -0.77
CA THR A 20 7.00 -15.98 -0.35
C THR A 20 7.03 -14.82 -1.34
N ASN A 21 5.92 -14.08 -1.38
CA ASN A 21 5.82 -12.79 -2.07
C ASN A 21 6.22 -11.67 -1.13
N SER A 22 7.05 -10.75 -1.61
CA SER A 22 7.36 -9.47 -0.97
C SER A 22 6.99 -8.31 -1.87
N ILE A 23 6.78 -7.12 -1.30
CA ILE A 23 6.66 -5.88 -2.07
C ILE A 23 7.89 -5.73 -2.96
N ALA A 24 7.68 -5.34 -4.23
CA ALA A 24 8.75 -4.92 -5.13
C ALA A 24 8.47 -3.53 -5.68
N LEU A 25 9.46 -2.63 -5.55
CA LEU A 25 9.48 -1.36 -6.26
C LEU A 25 10.73 -1.29 -7.14
N THR A 26 10.57 -0.91 -8.41
CA THR A 26 11.71 -0.64 -9.29
C THR A 26 11.63 0.79 -9.77
N ARG A 27 12.76 1.51 -9.73
CA ARG A 27 12.84 2.88 -10.25
C ARG A 27 13.73 2.98 -11.49
N PHE A 28 13.23 3.70 -12.48
CA PHE A 28 13.93 4.02 -13.72
C PHE A 28 14.17 5.52 -13.86
N ASN A 29 15.29 5.87 -14.48
CA ASN A 29 15.56 7.20 -15.00
C ASN A 29 14.65 7.49 -16.21
N ILE A 30 14.62 8.76 -16.63
CA ILE A 30 13.82 9.21 -17.78
C ILE A 30 14.20 8.55 -19.10
N ASP A 31 15.43 8.06 -19.22
CA ASP A 31 15.94 7.33 -20.39
C ASP A 31 15.64 5.82 -20.35
N GLY A 32 14.94 5.35 -19.31
CA GLY A 32 14.59 3.94 -19.12
C GLY A 32 15.70 3.08 -18.49
N SER A 33 16.85 3.66 -18.14
CA SER A 33 17.87 2.95 -17.35
C SER A 33 17.44 2.80 -15.89
N LEU A 34 17.92 1.76 -15.20
CA LEU A 34 17.69 1.62 -13.76
C LEU A 34 18.32 2.79 -12.99
N ASP A 35 17.60 3.32 -12.01
CA ASP A 35 18.12 4.34 -11.11
C ASP A 35 18.81 3.70 -9.91
N ASN A 36 20.11 3.48 -10.01
CA ASN A 36 20.92 2.89 -8.94
C ASN A 36 21.03 3.78 -7.68
N THR A 37 20.47 4.99 -7.66
CA THR A 37 20.34 5.79 -6.43
C THR A 37 19.11 5.39 -5.59
N PHE A 38 18.23 4.55 -6.13
CA PHE A 38 17.09 3.96 -5.43
C PHE A 38 17.48 2.60 -4.86
N ASP A 39 17.43 2.45 -3.54
CA ASP A 39 17.87 1.24 -2.81
C ASP A 39 19.27 0.68 -3.18
N GLY A 40 20.10 1.50 -3.83
CA GLY A 40 21.46 1.16 -4.26
C GLY A 40 21.60 0.45 -5.61
N ASP A 41 20.54 -0.18 -6.12
CA ASP A 41 20.58 -0.93 -7.38
C ASP A 41 19.34 -0.74 -8.28
N GLY A 42 18.45 0.17 -7.89
CA GLY A 42 17.20 0.46 -8.60
C GLY A 42 16.02 -0.42 -8.22
N ASN A 43 16.21 -1.45 -7.38
CA ASN A 43 15.19 -2.43 -7.00
C ASN A 43 15.08 -2.57 -5.49
N LEU A 44 13.91 -2.22 -4.97
CA LEU A 44 13.57 -2.41 -3.57
C LEU A 44 12.72 -3.67 -3.40
N SER A 45 13.05 -4.49 -2.39
CA SER A 45 12.24 -5.61 -1.95
C SER A 45 11.96 -5.52 -0.45
N THR A 46 10.70 -5.38 -0.05
CA THR A 46 10.29 -5.30 1.36
C THR A 46 9.28 -6.39 1.69
N LEU A 47 9.61 -7.29 2.62
CA LEU A 47 8.67 -8.28 3.12
C LEU A 47 7.96 -7.74 4.35
N ILE A 48 6.63 -7.62 4.29
CA ILE A 48 5.77 -7.29 5.43
C ILE A 48 4.96 -8.52 5.82
N GLY A 49 4.92 -8.83 7.12
CA GLY A 49 4.30 -10.06 7.61
C GLY A 49 5.02 -11.30 7.08
N THR A 50 4.25 -12.29 6.62
CA THR A 50 4.79 -13.53 6.04
C THR A 50 4.64 -13.64 4.53
N ALA A 51 3.76 -12.83 3.95
CA ALA A 51 3.73 -12.51 2.52
C ALA A 51 3.15 -11.10 2.34
N SER A 52 3.55 -10.43 1.27
CA SER A 52 2.99 -9.12 0.90
C SER A 52 2.97 -8.97 -0.61
N GLU A 53 1.90 -8.38 -1.12
CA GLU A 53 1.66 -8.20 -2.55
C GLU A 53 1.38 -6.74 -2.87
N GLY A 54 1.86 -6.29 -4.03
CA GLY A 54 1.76 -4.90 -4.45
C GLY A 54 0.82 -4.67 -5.62
N ASN A 55 -0.11 -3.74 -5.42
CA ASN A 55 -1.17 -3.46 -6.40
C ASN A 55 -1.12 -2.02 -6.92
N ALA A 56 -0.80 -1.04 -6.07
CA ALA A 56 -0.81 0.36 -6.47
C ALA A 56 0.34 1.17 -5.86
N VAL A 57 0.71 2.26 -6.54
CA VAL A 57 1.74 3.20 -6.09
C VAL A 57 1.38 4.62 -6.52
N ALA A 58 1.67 5.58 -5.66
CA ALA A 58 1.48 7.00 -5.89
C ALA A 58 2.65 7.81 -5.29
N ILE A 59 2.86 9.03 -5.76
CA ILE A 59 3.93 9.91 -5.30
C ILE A 59 3.32 11.10 -4.57
N GLN A 60 3.76 11.37 -3.35
CA GLN A 60 3.41 12.59 -2.60
C GLN A 60 4.14 13.81 -3.17
N PRO A 61 3.64 15.04 -2.99
CA PRO A 61 4.29 16.26 -3.48
C PRO A 61 5.72 16.48 -2.98
N ASP A 62 6.08 15.89 -1.84
CA ASP A 62 7.43 15.93 -1.26
C ASP A 62 8.38 14.85 -1.83
N GLY A 63 7.90 14.07 -2.80
CA GLY A 63 8.66 13.02 -3.47
C GLY A 63 8.60 11.66 -2.79
N LYS A 64 7.98 11.56 -1.60
CA LYS A 64 7.77 10.27 -0.94
C LYS A 64 6.88 9.35 -1.77
N ILE A 65 7.16 8.06 -1.68
CA ILE A 65 6.48 7.02 -2.45
C ILE A 65 5.50 6.34 -1.52
N VAL A 66 4.23 6.31 -1.91
CA VAL A 66 3.16 5.62 -1.17
C VAL A 66 2.78 4.39 -1.97
N PHE A 67 2.74 3.25 -1.30
CA PHE A 67 2.44 1.95 -1.86
C PHE A 67 1.20 1.37 -1.20
N ALA A 68 0.39 0.67 -1.98
CA ALA A 68 -0.78 -0.06 -1.48
C ALA A 68 -0.84 -1.48 -2.00
N GLY A 69 -1.34 -2.38 -1.16
CA GLY A 69 -1.52 -3.78 -1.50
C GLY A 69 -2.13 -4.57 -0.35
N SER A 70 -1.69 -5.81 -0.19
CA SER A 70 -2.08 -6.68 0.93
C SER A 70 -0.86 -7.23 1.66
N SER A 71 -1.02 -7.47 2.96
CA SER A 71 -0.06 -8.25 3.77
C SER A 71 -0.77 -9.42 4.41
N TYR A 72 -0.08 -10.56 4.48
CA TYR A 72 -0.55 -11.77 5.13
C TYR A 72 0.13 -11.90 6.51
N ASP A 73 -0.67 -11.85 7.58
CA ASP A 73 -0.20 -12.01 8.96
C ASP A 73 -0.58 -13.40 9.53
N ASN A 74 0.40 -14.09 10.12
CA ASN A 74 0.22 -15.39 10.78
C ASN A 74 -0.12 -15.26 12.28
N SER A 75 -0.34 -14.05 12.79
CA SER A 75 -0.57 -13.79 14.23
C SER A 75 -1.93 -14.29 14.78
N GLY A 76 -2.77 -14.94 13.97
CA GLY A 76 -3.90 -15.73 14.50
C GLY A 76 -5.03 -16.03 13.52
N SER A 77 -5.18 -15.25 12.45
CA SER A 77 -6.28 -15.40 11.49
C SER A 77 -5.84 -15.74 10.06
N GLY A 78 -4.57 -15.57 9.71
CA GLY A 78 -4.10 -15.79 8.34
C GLY A 78 -4.76 -14.83 7.35
N ASP A 79 -5.03 -13.60 7.78
CA ASP A 79 -5.80 -12.65 6.98
C ASP A 79 -4.88 -11.86 6.06
N ASP A 80 -5.32 -11.72 4.80
CA ASP A 80 -4.89 -10.60 3.99
C ASP A 80 -5.47 -9.33 4.59
N LEU A 81 -4.61 -8.38 4.93
CA LEU A 81 -4.94 -7.05 5.44
C LEU A 81 -4.67 -6.00 4.36
N PHE A 82 -5.43 -4.90 4.35
CA PHE A 82 -5.02 -3.72 3.59
C PHE A 82 -3.64 -3.28 4.08
N LEU A 83 -2.72 -3.11 3.15
CA LEU A 83 -1.36 -2.68 3.42
C LEU A 83 -1.12 -1.32 2.77
N LEU A 84 -0.63 -0.38 3.57
CA LEU A 84 -0.17 0.93 3.15
C LEU A 84 1.27 1.11 3.63
N VAL A 85 2.19 1.37 2.71
CA VAL A 85 3.60 1.59 3.06
C VAL A 85 4.06 2.92 2.49
N ARG A 86 4.83 3.68 3.27
CA ARG A 86 5.49 4.90 2.81
C ARG A 86 7.01 4.75 2.81
N TYR A 87 7.59 5.08 1.67
CA TYR A 87 9.03 5.14 1.46
C TYR A 87 9.47 6.58 1.22
N ASN A 88 10.68 6.90 1.64
CA ASN A 88 11.40 8.09 1.24
C ASN A 88 11.74 8.03 -0.26
N THR A 89 12.12 9.17 -0.81
CA THR A 89 12.49 9.30 -2.23
C THR A 89 13.63 8.36 -2.63
N ASN A 90 14.51 7.92 -1.72
CA ASN A 90 15.60 6.99 -2.02
C ASN A 90 15.19 5.50 -1.90
N GLY A 91 13.95 5.19 -1.52
CA GLY A 91 13.46 3.82 -1.33
C GLY A 91 13.50 3.31 0.10
N SER A 92 14.13 4.02 1.05
CA SER A 92 14.10 3.58 2.46
C SER A 92 12.74 3.82 3.10
N LEU A 93 12.30 2.98 4.04
CA LEU A 93 11.07 3.21 4.81
C LEU A 93 11.07 4.58 5.50
N ASP A 94 9.91 5.24 5.51
CA ASP A 94 9.70 6.50 6.20
C ASP A 94 9.14 6.27 7.61
N ASN A 95 10.02 6.17 8.60
CA ASN A 95 9.66 5.97 10.01
C ASN A 95 8.93 7.16 10.66
N THR A 96 8.65 8.24 9.91
CA THR A 96 7.74 9.32 10.38
C THR A 96 6.28 9.06 10.02
N PHE A 97 6.01 8.03 9.21
CA PHE A 97 4.68 7.54 8.86
C PHE A 97 4.33 6.34 9.73
N ASP A 98 3.26 6.42 10.52
CA ASP A 98 2.86 5.36 11.47
C ASP A 98 4.01 4.77 12.30
N THR A 99 5.02 5.60 12.61
CA THR A 99 6.25 5.27 13.36
C THR A 99 7.27 4.34 12.69
N ASP A 100 6.88 3.49 11.74
CA ASP A 100 7.78 2.53 11.07
C ASP A 100 7.66 2.50 9.54
N GLY A 101 6.79 3.33 8.98
CA GLY A 101 6.53 3.42 7.54
C GLY A 101 5.39 2.53 7.06
N ILE A 102 4.76 1.73 7.92
CA ILE A 102 3.86 0.64 7.53
C ILE A 102 2.55 0.76 8.30
N VAL A 103 1.43 0.64 7.60
CA VAL A 103 0.11 0.53 8.20
C VAL A 103 -0.54 -0.74 7.64
N THR A 104 -0.98 -1.62 8.54
CA THR A 104 -1.90 -2.70 8.19
C THR A 104 -3.29 -2.37 8.73
N THR A 105 -4.32 -2.67 7.95
CA THR A 105 -5.70 -2.33 8.31
C THR A 105 -6.60 -3.53 8.07
N ALA A 106 -7.21 -4.01 9.15
CA ALA A 106 -8.19 -5.08 9.11
C ALA A 106 -9.61 -4.51 9.00
N PHE A 107 -10.42 -5.15 8.17
CA PHE A 107 -11.88 -5.04 8.18
C PHE A 107 -12.49 -6.19 9.00
N SER A 108 -13.76 -6.02 9.40
CA SER A 108 -14.45 -7.03 10.22
C SER A 108 -14.97 -8.18 9.35
N GLY A 109 -14.51 -9.39 9.58
CA GLY A 109 -14.94 -10.53 8.78
C GLY A 109 -13.89 -11.62 8.78
N SER A 110 -13.67 -12.21 7.61
CA SER A 110 -12.61 -13.19 7.39
C SER A 110 -11.55 -12.63 6.44
N ASN A 111 -10.53 -13.45 6.21
CA ASN A 111 -9.43 -13.28 5.27
C ASN A 111 -9.88 -12.74 3.91
N GLY A 112 -9.12 -11.81 3.34
CA GLY A 112 -9.27 -11.38 1.95
C GLY A 112 -9.36 -9.86 1.74
N ASP A 113 -8.78 -9.05 2.64
CA ASP A 113 -8.70 -7.61 2.46
C ASP A 113 -7.56 -7.28 1.50
N ILE A 114 -7.93 -6.81 0.31
CA ILE A 114 -6.96 -6.48 -0.74
C ILE A 114 -7.16 -5.03 -1.16
N ALA A 115 -6.18 -4.17 -0.88
CA ALA A 115 -6.16 -2.83 -1.43
C ALA A 115 -5.70 -2.90 -2.90
N ASN A 116 -6.57 -2.50 -3.82
CA ASN A 116 -6.32 -2.55 -5.26
C ASN A 116 -6.00 -1.18 -5.85
N ALA A 117 -6.46 -0.10 -5.21
CA ALA A 117 -6.30 1.26 -5.65
C ALA A 117 -5.82 2.17 -4.51
N LEU A 118 -5.05 3.18 -4.90
CA LEU A 118 -4.46 4.18 -4.02
C LEU A 118 -4.67 5.57 -4.63
N LEU A 119 -5.11 6.52 -3.82
CA LEU A 119 -5.23 7.92 -4.18
C LEU A 119 -4.69 8.80 -3.05
N ILE A 120 -3.93 9.83 -3.41
CA ILE A 120 -3.53 10.90 -2.50
C ILE A 120 -4.40 12.12 -2.80
N GLN A 121 -5.13 12.60 -1.80
CA GLN A 121 -5.98 13.78 -1.89
C GLN A 121 -5.15 15.07 -1.81
N THR A 122 -5.71 16.20 -2.26
CA THR A 122 -5.02 17.50 -2.27
C THR A 122 -4.65 18.03 -0.88
N ASP A 123 -5.35 17.58 0.17
CA ASP A 123 -5.06 17.89 1.57
C ASP A 123 -4.02 16.93 2.19
N GLY A 124 -3.46 16.02 1.40
CA GLY A 124 -2.46 15.04 1.81
C GLY A 124 -3.02 13.78 2.47
N LYS A 125 -4.35 13.66 2.62
CA LYS A 125 -4.96 12.39 3.03
C LYS A 125 -4.79 11.32 1.96
N ILE A 126 -4.80 10.07 2.39
CA ILE A 126 -4.57 8.91 1.55
C ILE A 126 -5.82 8.04 1.58
N ILE A 127 -6.29 7.59 0.43
CA ILE A 127 -7.41 6.67 0.30
C ILE A 127 -6.91 5.38 -0.33
N LEU A 128 -7.19 4.26 0.35
CA LEU A 128 -7.11 2.92 -0.23
C LEU A 128 -8.51 2.43 -0.55
N ALA A 129 -8.66 1.78 -1.70
CA ALA A 129 -9.90 1.13 -2.09
C ALA A 129 -9.63 -0.26 -2.65
N GLY A 130 -10.55 -1.19 -2.43
CA GLY A 130 -10.37 -2.58 -2.82
C GLY A 130 -11.54 -3.46 -2.39
N SER A 131 -11.23 -4.69 -2.04
CA SER A 131 -12.21 -5.71 -1.66
C SER A 131 -11.99 -6.17 -0.22
N HIS A 132 -13.07 -6.51 0.47
CA HIS A 132 -13.08 -7.12 1.79
C HIS A 132 -14.02 -8.32 1.77
N HIS A 133 -13.58 -9.44 2.33
CA HIS A 133 -14.41 -10.63 2.45
C HIS A 133 -15.12 -10.67 3.81
N ASN A 134 -16.43 -10.43 3.82
CA ASN A 134 -17.22 -10.36 5.06
C ASN A 134 -17.52 -11.73 5.72
N GLY A 135 -16.89 -12.81 5.23
CA GLY A 135 -17.15 -14.20 5.62
C GLY A 135 -18.12 -14.95 4.69
N SER A 136 -18.79 -14.26 3.76
CA SER A 136 -19.69 -14.86 2.77
C SER A 136 -19.52 -14.31 1.36
N THR A 137 -19.29 -13.00 1.22
CA THR A 137 -19.17 -12.32 -0.08
C THR A 137 -17.98 -11.37 -0.08
N GLN A 138 -17.51 -11.02 -1.29
CA GLN A 138 -16.59 -9.92 -1.49
C GLN A 138 -17.37 -8.62 -1.62
N ASP A 139 -17.12 -7.72 -0.68
CA ASP A 139 -17.70 -6.38 -0.63
C ASP A 139 -16.65 -5.35 -1.06
N PHE A 140 -17.07 -4.15 -1.44
CA PHE A 140 -16.13 -3.03 -1.57
C PHE A 140 -15.65 -2.59 -0.20
N ALA A 141 -14.37 -2.26 -0.11
CA ALA A 141 -13.76 -1.67 1.08
C ALA A 141 -12.99 -0.40 0.73
N ILE A 142 -13.07 0.59 1.61
CA ILE A 142 -12.35 1.85 1.54
C ILE A 142 -11.77 2.16 2.91
N ALA A 143 -10.49 2.53 2.98
CA ALA A 143 -9.87 3.09 4.17
C ALA A 143 -9.27 4.46 3.84
N ARG A 144 -9.47 5.44 4.73
CA ARG A 144 -8.88 6.78 4.62
C ARG A 144 -7.92 7.03 5.76
N TYR A 145 -6.75 7.54 5.41
CA TYR A 145 -5.65 7.82 6.33
C TYR A 145 -5.28 9.31 6.25
N ASN A 146 -4.83 9.85 7.37
CA ASN A 146 -4.16 11.13 7.44
C ASN A 146 -2.78 11.05 6.76
N SER A 147 -2.19 12.21 6.47
CA SER A 147 -0.87 12.31 5.84
C SER A 147 0.28 11.68 6.65
N ASN A 148 0.05 11.39 7.94
CA ASN A 148 1.01 10.72 8.82
C ASN A 148 0.78 9.19 8.95
N GLY A 149 -0.22 8.63 8.25
CA GLY A 149 -0.52 7.19 8.24
C GLY A 149 -1.58 6.74 9.24
N SER A 150 -1.92 7.58 10.22
CA SER A 150 -3.04 7.27 11.12
C SER A 150 -4.39 7.24 10.36
N LEU A 151 -5.29 6.33 10.73
CA LEU A 151 -6.66 6.33 10.21
C LEU A 151 -7.36 7.67 10.47
N ASP A 152 -8.10 8.14 9.47
CA ASP A 152 -8.91 9.36 9.58
C ASP A 152 -10.30 9.04 10.13
N ASN A 153 -10.44 9.09 11.45
CA ASN A 153 -11.70 8.82 12.14
C ASN A 153 -12.85 9.80 11.81
N SER A 154 -12.60 10.87 11.03
CA SER A 154 -13.68 11.69 10.48
C SER A 154 -14.36 11.05 9.27
N PHE A 155 -13.79 9.99 8.70
CA PHE A 155 -14.38 9.16 7.65
C PHE A 155 -15.04 7.93 8.27
N ASP A 156 -16.35 7.79 8.10
CA ASP A 156 -17.13 6.65 8.61
C ASP A 156 -16.86 6.28 10.09
N THR A 157 -16.56 7.28 10.92
CA THR A 157 -16.24 7.21 12.37
C THR A 157 -14.96 6.49 12.78
N ASP A 158 -14.43 5.56 11.99
CA ASP A 158 -13.21 4.80 12.31
C ASP A 158 -12.16 4.79 11.19
N GLY A 159 -12.40 5.54 10.12
CA GLY A 159 -11.54 5.63 8.95
C GLY A 159 -11.78 4.55 7.89
N LYS A 160 -12.77 3.66 8.07
CA LYS A 160 -12.98 2.48 7.23
C LYS A 160 -14.46 2.34 6.86
N LEU A 161 -14.72 1.94 5.62
CA LEU A 161 -16.06 1.65 5.13
C LEU A 161 -16.02 0.36 4.31
N ALA A 162 -16.89 -0.60 4.64
CA ALA A 162 -17.17 -1.76 3.80
C ALA A 162 -18.63 -1.76 3.34
N THR A 163 -18.89 -2.05 2.07
CA THR A 163 -20.25 -2.03 1.51
C THR A 163 -20.43 -3.04 0.38
N ALA A 164 -21.52 -3.81 0.45
CA ALA A 164 -21.87 -4.80 -0.57
C ALA A 164 -22.34 -4.14 -1.89
N ILE A 165 -22.19 -4.86 -3.01
CA ILE A 165 -22.77 -4.48 -4.30
C ILE A 165 -24.00 -5.35 -4.58
N GLY A 166 -25.19 -4.75 -4.62
CA GLY A 166 -26.44 -5.45 -5.00
C GLY A 166 -27.47 -5.55 -3.88
N LEU A 167 -28.73 -5.66 -4.27
CA LEU A 167 -29.93 -5.16 -3.57
C LEU A 167 -30.10 -5.64 -2.12
N ARG A 168 -30.46 -4.66 -1.26
CA ARG A 168 -31.15 -4.88 0.01
C ARG A 168 -32.48 -5.59 -0.19
#